data_AF-A0A2P6SBR9-F1
#
_entry.id   AF-A0A2P6SBR9-F1
#
_cell.length_a   1.000
_cell.length_b   1.000
_cell.length_c   1.000
_cell.angle_alpha   90.00
_cell.angle_beta   90.00
_cell.angle_gamma   90.00
#
_symmetry.space_group_name_H-M   'P 1'
#
loop_
_entity.id
_entity.type
_entity.pdbx_description
1 polymer ?
#
loop_
_entity_poly.entity_id
_entity_poly.type
_entity_poly.pdbx_seq_one_letter_code
_entity_poly.pdbx_strand_id
1 'polypeptide(L)'
;MFGRAPKKSDNTKYYEILGVPKNASQDDLKKAYRKAAIKNHPDKGGDPEKFKELAQAYEVLSDPEKREVYDQYGEDALKEGMGAGGGGHDPFDIFQSFFGGGGSSRGRRQRRGEDVIHPLKVSLEDLYNGTSKKLSLSRNKICAKCKGKGSKSGASMKCPGCQGSGMKVSIRHLGPSMIQQMQHPCNECKGTGETINDKDRCPQCKGEKVVQEKKVLEVHVEKGMQNGQRITFPGEADEAPDTITGDIVFVLQQKEHPKFKRKGDDLFYEHTLSLMEALCGFQFIFTHLDGRQLLIKSHPGEVVKPDQFKAINDEGMPMYQRPFMKGKLYIHFTVEFPDSLKPEQCKALEAVLPRSSAQLTDMELDECEETTLHDVNIEEEMRRKQAQQSQEAYDEDEDMHGGAQRVQCAQQ
;
A
#
# COMPACT_ATOMS: atom_id res chain seq x y z
N MET A 1 31.19 32.66 46.86
CA MET A 1 31.96 32.95 45.62
C MET A 1 31.70 31.77 44.69
N PHE A 2 31.13 31.87 43.48
CA PHE A 2 31.39 32.80 42.40
C PHE A 2 30.10 33.07 41.60
N GLY A 3 29.75 34.35 41.42
CA GLY A 3 28.77 34.74 40.42
C GLY A 3 29.39 34.62 39.04
N ARG A 4 28.90 33.69 38.20
CA ARG A 4 29.17 33.73 36.77
C ARG A 4 28.34 34.87 36.18
N ALA A 5 29.01 35.92 35.70
CA ALA A 5 28.37 36.90 34.84
C ALA A 5 27.75 36.18 33.64
N PRO A 6 26.52 36.55 33.19
CA PRO A 6 25.96 35.98 31.98
C PRO A 6 26.89 36.34 30.82
N LYS A 7 27.39 35.33 30.11
CA LYS A 7 28.07 35.56 28.83
C LYS A 7 27.07 36.31 27.95
N LYS A 8 27.48 37.46 27.39
CA LYS A 8 26.73 38.10 26.31
C LYS A 8 26.71 37.11 25.14
N SER A 9 25.63 36.37 25.01
CA SER A 9 25.38 35.48 23.88
C SER A 9 25.18 36.32 22.62
N ASP A 10 25.66 35.80 21.49
CA ASP A 10 25.58 36.48 20.20
C ASP A 10 24.13 36.42 19.68
N ASN A 11 23.46 37.58 19.66
CA ASN A 11 22.11 37.77 19.13
C ASN A 11 22.13 38.47 17.76
N THR A 12 23.28 38.56 17.10
CA THR A 12 23.47 39.12 15.74
C THR A 12 23.57 38.04 14.68
N LYS A 13 24.08 36.87 15.03
CA LYS A 13 24.44 35.80 14.10
C LYS A 13 23.34 35.37 13.11
N TYR A 14 22.09 35.17 13.53
CA TYR A 14 21.01 34.75 12.62
C TYR A 14 20.60 35.85 11.63
N TYR A 15 20.72 37.11 12.03
CA TYR A 15 20.51 38.24 11.14
C TYR A 15 21.64 38.34 10.09
N GLU A 16 22.88 38.09 10.51
CA GLU A 16 24.05 38.04 9.62
C GLU A 16 23.99 36.87 8.63
N ILE A 17 23.56 35.68 9.08
CA ILE A 17 23.38 34.49 8.24
C ILE A 17 22.33 34.73 7.15
N LEU A 18 21.22 35.39 7.48
CA LEU A 18 20.20 35.78 6.50
C LEU A 18 20.58 37.03 5.70
N GLY A 19 21.65 37.75 6.08
CA GLY A 19 22.09 38.98 5.44
C GLY A 19 21.11 40.15 5.59
N VAL A 20 20.41 40.22 6.72
CA VAL A 20 19.42 41.25 7.04
C VAL A 20 19.81 42.04 8.30
N PRO A 21 19.37 43.30 8.45
CA PRO A 21 19.59 44.04 9.70
C PRO A 21 18.66 43.53 10.82
N LYS A 22 19.06 43.74 12.09
CA LYS A 22 18.28 43.32 13.28
C LYS A 22 16.84 43.85 13.32
N ASN A 23 16.59 45.01 12.72
CA ASN A 23 15.27 45.64 12.63
C ASN A 23 14.46 45.19 11.38
N ALA A 24 14.90 44.14 10.67
CA ALA A 24 14.22 43.64 9.48
C ALA A 24 12.78 43.21 9.78
N SER A 25 11.88 43.52 8.86
CA SER A 25 10.49 43.09 8.93
C SER A 25 10.36 41.59 8.62
N GLN A 26 9.23 40.98 8.99
CA GLN A 26 8.95 39.57 8.66
C GLN A 26 8.97 39.30 7.14
N ASP A 27 8.54 40.27 6.34
CA ASP A 27 8.59 40.16 4.88
C ASP A 27 10.02 40.22 4.33
N ASP A 28 10.90 40.98 4.97
CA ASP A 28 12.32 41.06 4.59
C ASP A 28 13.06 39.77 4.94
N LEU A 29 12.78 39.18 6.10
CA LEU A 29 13.30 37.86 6.50
C LEU A 29 12.88 36.77 5.51
N LYS A 30 11.60 36.77 5.10
CA LYS A 30 11.06 35.80 4.13
C LYS A 30 11.62 35.98 2.73
N LYS A 31 11.92 37.21 2.31
CA LYS A 31 12.57 37.50 1.01
C LYS A 31 14.05 37.10 1.03
N ALA A 32 14.76 37.42 2.12
CA ALA A 32 16.17 37.09 2.30
C ALA A 32 16.39 35.58 2.34
N TYR A 33 15.59 34.86 3.12
CA TYR A 33 15.63 33.39 3.18
C TYR A 33 15.37 32.75 1.82
N ARG A 34 14.31 33.17 1.10
CA ARG A 34 14.04 32.62 -0.25
C ARG A 34 15.19 32.85 -1.22
N LYS A 35 15.81 34.03 -1.20
CA LYS A 35 16.97 34.34 -2.06
C LYS A 35 18.20 33.50 -1.69
N ALA A 36 18.47 33.33 -0.40
CA ALA A 36 19.62 32.58 0.10
C ALA A 36 19.43 31.05 -0.05
N ALA A 37 18.23 30.54 0.17
CA ALA A 37 17.87 29.13 0.04
C ALA A 37 17.97 28.63 -1.41
N ILE A 38 17.55 29.46 -2.39
CA ILE A 38 17.70 29.10 -3.82
C ILE A 38 19.18 29.06 -4.23
N LYS A 39 20.01 29.94 -3.66
CA LYS A 39 21.45 30.02 -3.95
C LYS A 39 22.23 28.86 -3.32
N ASN A 40 21.84 28.44 -2.11
CA ASN A 40 22.55 27.40 -1.36
C ASN A 40 21.82 26.03 -1.40
N HIS A 41 20.88 25.83 -2.33
CA HIS A 41 20.17 24.56 -2.43
C HIS A 41 21.14 23.42 -2.86
N PRO A 42 21.13 22.25 -2.18
CA PRO A 42 22.03 21.14 -2.49
C PRO A 42 21.95 20.67 -3.96
N ASP A 43 20.73 20.58 -4.51
CA ASP A 43 20.51 20.18 -5.91
C ASP A 43 21.04 21.20 -6.94
N LYS A 44 21.39 22.42 -6.52
CA LYS A 44 21.96 23.47 -7.37
C LYS A 44 23.46 23.69 -7.13
N GLY A 45 24.13 22.74 -6.45
CA GLY A 45 25.55 22.82 -6.12
C GLY A 45 25.87 23.72 -4.94
N GLY A 46 24.88 24.01 -4.09
CA GLY A 46 25.05 24.77 -2.85
C GLY A 46 25.60 23.94 -1.70
N ASP A 47 26.16 24.64 -0.71
CA ASP A 47 26.74 24.02 0.49
C ASP A 47 25.64 23.55 1.46
N PRO A 48 25.52 22.24 1.75
CA PRO A 48 24.48 21.69 2.62
C PRO A 48 24.53 22.24 4.05
N GLU A 49 25.71 22.61 4.56
CA GLU A 49 25.86 23.13 5.92
C GLU A 49 25.27 24.54 6.02
N LYS A 50 25.59 25.40 5.04
CA LYS A 50 25.02 26.75 4.96
C LYS A 50 23.51 26.74 4.74
N PHE A 51 23.00 25.76 4.01
CA PHE A 51 21.56 25.60 3.84
C PHE A 51 20.86 25.28 5.17
N LYS A 52 21.45 24.40 5.99
CA LYS A 52 20.95 24.08 7.34
C LYS A 52 20.98 25.31 8.25
N GLU A 53 22.07 26.06 8.26
CA GLU A 53 22.18 27.29 9.06
C GLU A 53 21.16 28.36 8.65
N LEU A 54 20.93 28.52 7.34
CA LEU A 54 19.90 29.44 6.81
C LEU A 54 18.48 29.03 7.21
N ALA A 55 18.19 27.72 7.18
CA ALA A 55 16.90 27.19 7.61
C ALA A 55 16.68 27.43 9.11
N GLN A 56 17.70 27.17 9.93
CA GLN A 56 17.66 27.41 11.38
C GLN A 56 17.47 28.90 11.70
N ALA A 57 18.22 29.78 11.05
CA ALA A 57 18.12 31.22 11.25
C ALA A 57 16.72 31.76 10.88
N TYR A 58 16.15 31.28 9.76
CA TYR A 58 14.80 31.68 9.36
C TYR A 58 13.72 31.13 10.30
N GLU A 59 13.84 29.89 10.77
CA GLU A 59 12.86 29.31 11.71
C GLU A 59 12.76 30.13 13.00
N VAL A 60 13.91 30.51 13.57
CA VAL A 60 13.96 31.29 14.81
C VAL A 60 13.47 32.73 14.59
N LEU A 61 13.84 33.38 13.48
CA LEU A 61 13.48 34.79 13.23
C LEU A 61 12.08 34.98 12.63
N SER A 62 11.50 33.95 12.00
CA SER A 62 10.17 34.02 11.37
C SER A 62 9.02 33.98 12.38
N ASP A 63 9.24 33.40 13.55
CA ASP A 63 8.26 33.36 14.64
C ASP A 63 8.51 34.55 15.60
N PRO A 64 7.52 35.44 15.82
CA PRO A 64 7.68 36.59 16.71
C PRO A 64 8.12 36.22 18.14
N GLU A 65 7.63 35.11 18.70
CA GLU A 65 7.95 34.69 20.06
C GLU A 65 9.37 34.12 20.13
N LYS A 66 9.77 33.30 19.15
CA LYS A 66 11.15 32.77 19.08
C LYS A 66 12.17 33.87 18.79
N ARG A 67 11.82 34.85 17.97
CA ARG A 67 12.65 36.02 17.68
C ARG A 67 12.89 36.85 18.93
N GLU A 68 11.86 37.08 19.74
CA GLU A 68 12.00 37.81 21.01
C GLU A 68 12.94 37.07 21.98
N VAL A 69 12.80 35.75 22.11
CA VAL A 69 13.69 34.93 22.96
C VAL A 69 15.14 34.98 22.44
N TYR A 70 15.35 34.88 21.13
CA TYR A 70 16.69 34.99 20.53
C TYR A 70 17.29 36.40 20.69
N ASP A 71 16.49 37.44 20.52
CA ASP A 71 16.92 38.83 20.68
C ASP A 71 17.31 39.13 22.14
N GLN A 72 16.61 38.52 23.11
CA GLN A 72 16.87 38.69 24.55
C GLN A 72 18.03 37.83 25.07
N TYR A 73 18.16 36.57 24.63
CA TYR A 73 19.05 35.58 25.25
C TYR A 73 20.08 34.95 24.30
N GLY A 74 20.09 35.29 23.01
CA GLY A 74 21.08 34.83 22.01
C GLY A 74 21.07 33.33 21.73
N GLU A 75 22.04 32.85 20.93
CA GLU A 75 22.10 31.45 20.49
C GLU A 75 22.22 30.44 21.65
N ASP A 76 22.85 30.83 22.76
CA ASP A 76 23.12 29.94 23.89
C ASP A 76 21.83 29.49 24.61
N ALA A 77 20.79 30.32 24.66
CA ALA A 77 19.50 29.94 25.26
C ALA A 77 18.72 28.90 24.42
N LEU A 78 19.01 28.82 23.12
CA LEU A 78 18.48 27.78 22.24
C LEU A 78 19.25 26.45 22.39
N LYS A 79 20.52 26.51 22.81
CA LYS A 79 21.41 25.34 22.99
C LYS A 79 21.40 24.75 24.40
N GLU A 80 21.23 25.55 25.46
CA GLU A 80 21.23 25.06 26.85
C GLU A 80 19.97 24.25 27.24
N GLY A 81 18.98 24.13 26.34
CA GLY A 81 17.93 23.11 26.42
C GLY A 81 18.35 21.70 25.95
N MET A 82 19.56 21.53 25.40
CA MET A 82 20.10 20.27 24.88
C MET A 82 21.24 19.72 25.76
N GLY A 83 20.93 19.33 26.99
CA GLY A 83 21.86 18.65 27.90
C GLY A 83 21.57 17.16 28.07
N ALA A 84 22.44 16.31 27.50
CA ALA A 84 22.62 14.86 27.74
C ALA A 84 21.68 13.87 27.02
N GLY A 85 22.14 13.34 25.89
CA GLY A 85 21.60 12.13 25.27
C GLY A 85 22.03 11.99 23.81
N GLY A 86 23.15 11.28 23.56
CA GLY A 86 23.62 11.00 22.21
C GLY A 86 22.70 10.05 21.45
N GLY A 87 22.36 10.41 20.21
CA GLY A 87 21.61 9.57 19.27
C GLY A 87 21.00 10.41 18.17
N GLY A 88 21.35 10.12 16.91
CA GLY A 88 20.94 10.88 15.72
C GLY A 88 19.43 10.97 15.52
N HIS A 89 18.81 12.01 16.06
CA HIS A 89 17.46 12.42 15.76
C HIS A 89 17.43 13.83 15.16
N ASP A 90 16.52 14.01 14.23
CA ASP A 90 16.28 15.26 13.49
C ASP A 90 16.10 16.42 14.48
N PRO A 91 16.84 17.54 14.35
CA PRO A 91 16.72 18.70 15.24
C PRO A 91 15.28 19.25 15.36
N PHE A 92 14.43 18.95 14.38
CA PHE A 92 13.00 19.28 14.38
C PHE A 92 12.16 18.53 15.42
N ASP A 93 12.52 17.29 15.78
CA ASP A 93 11.72 16.43 16.68
C ASP A 93 12.04 16.69 18.16
N ILE A 94 13.28 17.12 18.44
CA ILE A 94 13.74 17.43 19.80
C ILE A 94 13.21 18.79 20.27
N PHE A 95 13.09 19.77 19.37
CA PHE A 95 12.54 21.09 19.73
C PHE A 95 11.02 21.04 19.98
N GLN A 96 10.29 20.17 19.28
CA GLN A 96 8.86 19.91 19.55
C GLN A 96 8.62 19.28 20.93
N SER A 97 9.58 18.49 21.42
CA SER A 97 9.49 17.84 22.73
C SER A 97 9.83 18.78 23.89
N PHE A 98 10.65 19.82 23.66
CA PHE A 98 11.14 20.71 24.72
C PHE A 98 10.24 21.96 24.93
N PHE A 99 9.66 22.52 23.86
CA PHE A 99 8.73 23.66 23.95
C PHE A 99 7.24 23.27 23.87
N GLY A 100 6.93 21.97 23.71
CA GLY A 100 5.57 21.42 23.70
C GLY A 100 4.97 21.13 25.08
N GLY A 101 5.58 21.63 26.16
CA GLY A 101 5.21 21.34 27.55
C GLY A 101 4.50 22.49 28.25
N GLY A 102 3.19 22.65 27.98
CA GLY A 102 2.27 23.37 28.87
C GLY A 102 1.82 24.74 28.35
N GLY A 103 0.52 24.80 28.01
CA GLY A 103 -0.17 26.08 27.87
C GLY A 103 -0.22 26.63 26.45
N SER A 104 -0.73 25.86 25.49
CA SER A 104 -1.29 26.46 24.28
C SER A 104 -2.74 26.05 24.13
N SER A 105 -3.58 27.07 23.96
CA SER A 105 -4.99 26.99 23.65
C SER A 105 -5.24 25.88 22.64
N ARG A 106 -5.74 24.74 23.13
CA ARG A 106 -6.31 23.70 22.28
C ARG A 106 -7.54 24.32 21.62
N GLY A 107 -7.34 24.99 20.49
CA GLY A 107 -8.32 24.95 19.42
C GLY A 107 -8.74 23.49 19.33
N ARG A 108 -9.97 23.21 19.72
CA ARG A 108 -10.56 21.87 19.80
C ARG A 108 -10.52 21.33 18.38
N ARG A 109 -9.40 20.75 17.96
CA ARG A 109 -9.26 20.06 16.69
C ARG A 109 -10.26 18.92 16.81
N GLN A 110 -11.42 19.14 16.23
CA GLN A 110 -12.54 18.22 16.34
C GLN A 110 -12.01 16.89 15.80
N ARG A 111 -12.05 15.85 16.62
CA ARG A 111 -11.51 14.54 16.24
C ARG A 111 -12.25 14.12 14.97
N ARG A 112 -11.55 13.72 13.91
CA ARG A 112 -12.18 13.18 12.70
C ARG A 112 -12.34 11.67 12.91
N GLY A 113 -13.51 11.16 12.57
CA GLY A 113 -13.83 9.74 12.56
C GLY A 113 -13.04 9.04 11.46
N GLU A 114 -12.84 7.74 11.64
CA GLU A 114 -12.09 6.93 10.68
C GLU A 114 -12.93 6.69 9.42
N ASP A 115 -12.27 6.70 8.27
CA ASP A 115 -12.90 6.37 6.99
C ASP A 115 -13.12 4.85 6.90
N VAL A 116 -14.27 4.44 6.35
CA VAL A 116 -14.63 3.02 6.21
C VAL A 116 -14.39 2.60 4.76
N ILE A 117 -13.49 1.63 4.57
CA ILE A 117 -13.15 1.10 3.25
C ILE A 117 -13.98 -0.16 2.96
N HIS A 118 -14.76 -0.15 1.89
CA HIS A 118 -15.55 -1.30 1.43
C HIS A 118 -15.07 -1.80 0.07
N PRO A 119 -14.58 -3.04 -0.06
CA PRO A 119 -14.22 -3.60 -1.36
C PRO A 119 -15.50 -3.90 -2.17
N LEU A 120 -15.64 -3.27 -3.33
CA LEU A 120 -16.75 -3.49 -4.25
C LEU A 120 -16.32 -4.44 -5.37
N LYS A 121 -16.79 -5.69 -5.30
CA LYS A 121 -16.50 -6.69 -6.33
C LYS A 121 -17.25 -6.38 -7.63
N VAL A 122 -16.52 -6.17 -8.71
CA VAL A 122 -17.03 -5.83 -10.05
C VAL A 122 -16.49 -6.81 -11.08
N SER A 123 -17.33 -7.24 -12.02
CA SER A 123 -16.89 -8.10 -13.12
C SER A 123 -16.29 -7.28 -14.27
N LEU A 124 -15.66 -7.95 -15.24
CA LEU A 124 -15.14 -7.24 -16.41
C LEU A 124 -16.25 -6.64 -17.28
N GLU A 125 -17.39 -7.30 -17.37
CA GLU A 125 -18.58 -6.84 -18.09
C GLU A 125 -19.18 -5.59 -17.41
N ASP A 126 -19.21 -5.56 -16.08
CA ASP A 126 -19.63 -4.39 -15.30
C ASP A 126 -18.72 -3.18 -15.62
N LEU A 127 -17.41 -3.40 -15.69
CA LEU A 127 -16.42 -2.35 -16.00
C LEU A 127 -16.44 -1.92 -17.46
N TYR A 128 -16.85 -2.81 -18.37
CA TYR A 128 -16.96 -2.52 -19.80
C TYR A 128 -18.23 -1.72 -20.12
N ASN A 129 -19.38 -2.18 -19.61
CA ASN A 129 -20.69 -1.60 -19.93
C ASN A 129 -21.09 -0.47 -18.97
N GLY A 130 -20.47 -0.40 -17.80
CA GLY A 130 -20.90 0.46 -16.70
C GLY A 130 -22.13 -0.13 -16.00
N THR A 131 -22.22 0.06 -14.69
CA THR A 131 -23.32 -0.47 -13.88
C THR A 131 -23.55 0.37 -12.64
N SER A 132 -24.75 0.30 -12.06
CA SER A 132 -25.07 0.95 -10.79
C SER A 132 -25.43 -0.12 -9.77
N LYS A 133 -24.66 -0.22 -8.68
CA LYS A 133 -24.85 -1.23 -7.63
C LYS A 133 -25.40 -0.58 -6.37
N LYS A 134 -26.53 -1.08 -5.88
CA LYS A 134 -27.14 -0.65 -4.61
C LYS A 134 -26.63 -1.52 -3.47
N LEU A 135 -25.97 -0.90 -2.50
CA LEU A 135 -25.37 -1.58 -1.35
C LEU A 135 -26.03 -1.08 -0.07
N SER A 136 -26.60 -1.99 0.72
CA SER A 136 -27.11 -1.68 2.04
C SER A 136 -25.98 -1.76 3.07
N LEU A 137 -25.61 -0.63 3.65
CA LEU A 137 -24.62 -0.55 4.72
C LEU A 137 -25.31 -0.17 6.03
N SER A 138 -24.84 -0.75 7.13
CA SER A 138 -25.20 -0.33 8.48
C SER A 138 -24.14 0.63 8.99
N ARG A 139 -24.56 1.83 9.38
CA ARG A 139 -23.68 2.81 10.02
C ARG A 139 -24.21 3.23 11.37
N ASN A 140 -23.33 3.72 12.24
CA ASN A 140 -23.70 4.36 13.49
C ASN A 140 -24.05 5.82 13.22
N LYS A 141 -25.24 6.25 13.65
CA LYS A 141 -25.69 7.64 13.57
C LYS A 141 -25.94 8.18 14.97
N ILE A 142 -25.68 9.46 15.20
CA ILE A 142 -25.98 10.11 16.47
C ILE A 142 -27.48 9.94 16.78
N CYS A 143 -27.78 9.47 17.99
CA CYS A 143 -29.14 9.21 18.41
C CYS A 143 -29.97 10.51 18.37
N ALA A 144 -30.98 10.54 17.50
CA ALA A 144 -31.82 11.72 17.30
C ALA A 144 -32.53 12.19 18.58
N LYS A 145 -32.91 11.27 19.47
CA LYS A 145 -33.63 11.58 20.72
C LYS A 145 -32.75 12.26 21.78
N CYS A 146 -31.50 11.84 21.94
CA CYS A 146 -30.59 12.40 22.95
C CYS A 146 -29.49 13.28 22.38
N LYS A 147 -29.43 13.46 21.05
CA LYS A 147 -28.42 14.26 20.33
C LYS A 147 -26.99 13.94 20.76
N GLY A 148 -26.69 12.64 20.95
CA GLY A 148 -25.36 12.17 21.33
C GLY A 148 -25.02 12.31 22.82
N LYS A 149 -25.95 12.76 23.67
CA LYS A 149 -25.71 12.87 25.13
C LYS A 149 -25.85 11.53 25.86
N GLY A 150 -26.67 10.61 25.35
CA GLY A 150 -26.88 9.28 25.92
C GLY A 150 -27.92 9.22 27.04
N SER A 151 -28.30 10.35 27.63
CA SER A 151 -29.35 10.47 28.66
C SER A 151 -30.61 11.15 28.13
N LYS A 152 -31.75 11.00 28.83
CA LYS A 152 -33.00 11.72 28.50
C LYS A 152 -32.93 13.17 28.94
N SER A 153 -32.41 13.41 30.14
CA SER A 153 -32.26 14.77 30.72
C SER A 153 -31.05 15.54 30.16
N GLY A 154 -30.10 14.84 29.55
CA GLY A 154 -28.80 15.41 29.18
C GLY A 154 -27.80 15.49 30.34
N ALA A 155 -28.16 15.02 31.54
CA ALA A 155 -27.25 14.89 32.67
C ALA A 155 -26.30 13.70 32.47
N SER A 156 -25.06 13.91 32.86
CA SER A 156 -24.04 12.87 33.05
C SER A 156 -23.40 13.08 34.42
N MET A 157 -22.94 11.99 35.03
CA MET A 157 -22.26 12.02 36.33
C MET A 157 -20.82 11.54 36.16
N LYS A 158 -19.92 12.02 37.01
CA LYS A 158 -18.53 11.56 36.98
C LYS A 158 -18.49 10.06 37.26
N CYS A 159 -17.76 9.33 36.42
CA CYS A 159 -17.60 7.90 36.61
C CYS A 159 -16.98 7.62 37.99
N PRO A 160 -17.62 6.82 38.86
CA PRO A 160 -17.11 6.56 40.21
C PRO A 160 -15.80 5.77 40.16
N GLY A 161 -15.64 4.84 39.21
CA GLY A 161 -14.44 4.02 39.11
C GLY A 161 -13.18 4.75 38.65
N CYS A 162 -13.28 5.81 37.83
CA CYS A 162 -12.11 6.59 37.39
C CYS A 162 -12.13 8.04 37.85
N GLN A 163 -13.14 8.44 38.62
CA GLN A 163 -13.34 9.81 39.12
C GLN A 163 -13.30 10.89 38.02
N GLY A 164 -13.72 10.54 36.80
CA GLY A 164 -13.69 11.45 35.65
C GLY A 164 -12.43 11.37 34.79
N SER A 165 -11.40 10.59 35.16
CA SER A 165 -10.16 10.50 34.39
C SER A 165 -10.28 9.66 33.11
N GLY A 166 -11.32 8.84 32.98
CA GLY A 166 -11.52 7.92 31.86
C GLY A 166 -10.55 6.72 31.83
N MET A 167 -9.44 6.74 32.57
CA MET A 167 -8.42 5.70 32.59
C MET A 167 -8.18 5.18 34.02
N LYS A 168 -7.95 3.87 34.16
CA LYS A 168 -7.50 3.23 35.41
C LYS A 168 -6.04 2.81 35.23
N VAL A 169 -5.18 3.17 36.18
CA VAL A 169 -3.77 2.75 36.21
C VAL A 169 -3.72 1.37 36.86
N SER A 170 -3.29 0.35 36.13
CA SER A 170 -2.98 -0.97 36.67
C SER A 170 -1.49 -1.03 36.97
N ILE A 171 -1.13 -1.54 38.14
CA ILE A 171 0.25 -1.65 38.58
C ILE A 171 0.65 -3.13 38.44
N ARG A 172 1.55 -3.44 37.51
CA ARG A 172 2.08 -4.80 37.33
C ARG A 172 3.48 -4.88 37.93
N HIS A 173 3.65 -5.73 38.94
CA HIS A 173 4.94 -5.99 39.57
C HIS A 173 5.67 -7.05 38.72
N LEU A 174 6.75 -6.65 38.05
CA LEU A 174 7.56 -7.52 37.18
C LEU A 174 8.75 -8.15 37.92
N GLY A 175 8.96 -7.80 39.19
CA GLY A 175 9.99 -8.40 40.04
C GLY A 175 10.20 -7.60 41.32
N PRO A 176 11.14 -8.04 42.18
CA PRO A 176 11.59 -7.26 43.32
C PRO A 176 12.19 -5.94 42.83
N SER A 177 11.54 -4.82 43.15
CA SER A 177 11.94 -3.45 42.78
C SER A 177 11.58 -2.94 41.38
N MET A 178 10.82 -3.69 40.55
CA MET A 178 10.34 -3.19 39.25
C MET A 178 8.82 -3.20 39.16
N ILE A 179 8.24 -2.00 39.12
CA ILE A 179 6.82 -1.76 38.99
C ILE A 179 6.56 -1.11 37.62
N GLN A 180 5.77 -1.76 36.77
CA GLN A 180 5.30 -1.20 35.51
C GLN A 180 3.86 -0.69 35.70
N GLN A 181 3.65 0.62 35.50
CA GLN A 181 2.31 1.21 35.48
C GLN A 181 1.76 1.14 34.06
N MET A 182 0.69 0.36 33.87
CA MET A 182 -0.03 0.28 32.59
C MET A 182 -1.36 1.02 32.72
N GLN A 183 -1.61 1.99 31.83
CA GLN A 183 -2.89 2.69 31.77
C GLN A 183 -3.86 1.91 30.88
N HIS A 184 -5.03 1.58 31.40
CA HIS A 184 -6.11 0.95 30.63
C HIS A 184 -7.38 1.82 30.68
N PRO A 185 -8.21 1.84 29.62
CA PRO A 185 -9.49 2.54 29.65
C PRO A 185 -10.35 1.97 30.78
N CYS A 186 -11.03 2.87 31.50
CA CYS A 186 -11.88 2.47 32.63
C CYS A 186 -13.05 1.59 32.15
N ASN A 187 -13.16 0.37 32.68
CA ASN A 187 -14.21 -0.60 32.30
C ASN A 187 -15.65 -0.09 32.54
N GLU A 188 -15.86 0.80 33.52
CA GLU A 188 -17.21 1.31 33.88
C GLU A 188 -17.71 2.41 32.91
N CYS A 189 -16.81 3.28 32.43
CA CYS A 189 -17.18 4.38 31.53
C CYS A 189 -16.62 4.19 30.11
N LYS A 190 -15.99 3.06 29.81
CA LYS A 190 -15.33 2.74 28.53
C LYS A 190 -14.43 3.88 28.02
N GLY A 191 -13.69 4.54 28.91
CA GLY A 191 -12.81 5.65 28.53
C GLY A 191 -13.45 7.04 28.52
N THR A 192 -14.76 7.18 28.70
CA THR A 192 -15.45 8.48 28.56
C THR A 192 -15.35 9.38 29.79
N GLY A 193 -15.01 8.83 30.97
CA GLY A 193 -14.95 9.58 32.23
C GLY A 193 -16.31 9.88 32.88
N GLU A 194 -17.40 9.66 32.14
CA GLU A 194 -18.75 9.94 32.59
C GLU A 194 -19.62 8.68 32.56
N THR A 195 -20.52 8.56 33.51
CA THR A 195 -21.54 7.52 33.55
C THR A 195 -22.93 8.16 33.56
N ILE A 196 -23.93 7.38 33.15
CA ILE A 196 -25.32 7.81 33.08
C ILE A 196 -26.13 6.91 34.01
N ASN A 197 -26.96 7.51 34.86
CA ASN A 197 -27.89 6.77 35.72
C ASN A 197 -28.82 5.89 34.89
N ASP A 198 -29.05 4.65 35.32
CA ASP A 198 -29.84 3.67 34.56
C ASP A 198 -31.26 4.15 34.24
N LYS A 199 -31.89 4.89 35.15
CA LYS A 199 -33.23 5.47 34.98
C LYS A 199 -33.27 6.57 33.90
N ASP A 200 -32.15 7.25 33.68
CA ASP A 200 -32.01 8.38 32.76
C ASP A 200 -31.35 7.98 31.43
N ARG A 201 -31.00 6.70 31.25
CA ARG A 201 -30.50 6.22 29.95
C ARG A 201 -31.54 6.46 28.87
N CYS A 202 -31.09 6.97 27.72
CA CYS A 202 -31.94 7.16 26.57
C CYS A 202 -32.53 5.80 26.13
N PRO A 203 -33.85 5.69 25.92
CA PRO A 203 -34.49 4.41 25.60
C PRO A 203 -34.10 3.87 24.21
N GLN A 204 -33.67 4.76 23.30
CA GLN A 204 -33.35 4.39 21.92
C GLN A 204 -31.91 3.90 21.76
N CYS A 205 -30.93 4.59 22.36
CA CYS A 205 -29.51 4.19 22.29
C CYS A 205 -29.02 3.45 23.55
N LYS A 206 -29.87 3.30 24.58
CA LYS A 206 -29.55 2.63 25.86
C LYS A 206 -28.27 3.14 26.56
N GLY A 207 -27.92 4.42 26.33
CA GLY A 207 -26.71 5.06 26.86
C GLY A 207 -25.51 5.08 25.90
N GLU A 208 -25.55 4.37 24.76
CA GLU A 208 -24.43 4.28 23.80
C GLU A 208 -24.29 5.53 22.90
N LYS A 209 -25.14 6.54 23.06
CA LYS A 209 -25.15 7.84 22.32
C LYS A 209 -25.42 7.77 20.81
N VAL A 210 -25.21 6.61 20.18
CA VAL A 210 -25.45 6.34 18.74
C VAL A 210 -26.49 5.23 18.54
N VAL A 211 -27.05 5.15 17.33
CA VAL A 211 -28.00 4.12 16.89
C VAL A 211 -27.58 3.59 15.52
N GLN A 212 -27.74 2.28 15.28
CA GLN A 212 -27.46 1.70 13.97
C GLN A 212 -28.57 2.06 12.97
N GLU A 213 -28.19 2.69 11.86
CA GLU A 213 -29.04 3.05 10.73
C GLU A 213 -28.62 2.22 9.51
N LYS A 214 -29.58 1.54 8.87
CA LYS A 214 -29.34 0.89 7.57
C LYS A 214 -29.60 1.91 6.47
N LYS A 215 -28.56 2.22 5.68
CA LYS A 215 -28.64 3.13 4.53
C LYS A 215 -28.28 2.38 3.25
N VAL A 216 -29.03 2.62 2.19
CA VAL A 216 -28.72 2.08 0.86
C VAL A 216 -27.95 3.16 0.11
N LEU A 217 -26.70 2.86 -0.26
CA LEU A 217 -25.87 3.69 -1.13
C LEU A 217 -25.89 3.12 -2.54
N GLU A 218 -26.10 3.98 -3.53
CA GLU A 218 -26.01 3.63 -4.94
C GLU A 218 -24.62 4.01 -5.47
N VAL A 219 -23.82 3.00 -5.81
CA VAL A 219 -22.47 3.16 -6.31
C VAL A 219 -22.51 3.05 -7.84
N HIS A 220 -22.20 4.15 -8.52
CA HIS A 220 -22.10 4.20 -9.97
C HIS A 220 -20.69 3.78 -10.40
N VAL A 221 -20.61 2.69 -11.15
CA VAL A 221 -19.38 2.18 -11.77
C VAL A 221 -19.40 2.61 -13.23
N GLU A 222 -18.56 3.58 -13.57
CA GLU A 222 -18.44 4.11 -14.93
C GLU A 222 -17.65 3.16 -15.84
N LYS A 223 -17.88 3.30 -17.15
CA LYS A 223 -17.17 2.55 -18.17
C LYS A 223 -15.68 2.86 -18.10
N GLY A 224 -14.86 1.81 -18.12
CA GLY A 224 -13.41 1.92 -18.17
C GLY A 224 -12.73 2.15 -16.82
N MET A 225 -13.50 2.26 -15.73
CA MET A 225 -12.93 2.36 -14.37
C MET A 225 -11.93 1.22 -14.11
N GLN A 226 -10.87 1.53 -13.38
CA GLN A 226 -9.76 0.61 -13.16
C GLN A 226 -9.89 -0.15 -11.83
N ASN A 227 -9.23 -1.30 -11.74
CA ASN A 227 -9.09 -2.02 -10.49
C ASN A 227 -8.37 -1.16 -9.44
N GLY A 228 -8.86 -1.14 -8.20
CA GLY A 228 -8.32 -0.32 -7.12
C GLY A 228 -8.80 1.13 -7.09
N GLN A 229 -9.56 1.58 -8.11
CA GLN A 229 -10.11 2.93 -8.14
C GLN A 229 -11.12 3.14 -6.99
N ARG A 230 -11.12 4.34 -6.41
CA ARG A 230 -11.88 4.69 -5.21
C ARG A 230 -13.10 5.54 -5.55
N ILE A 231 -14.25 5.20 -4.98
CA ILE A 231 -15.48 5.98 -5.03
C ILE A 231 -15.83 6.39 -3.60
N THR A 232 -15.76 7.69 -3.32
CA THR A 232 -15.90 8.23 -1.97
C THR A 232 -17.28 8.85 -1.76
N PHE A 233 -17.90 8.51 -0.63
CA PHE A 233 -19.14 9.08 -0.13
C PHE A 233 -18.82 9.91 1.13
N PRO A 234 -18.74 11.24 1.01
CA PRO A 234 -18.24 12.10 2.08
C PRO A 234 -19.21 12.14 3.27
N GLY A 235 -18.68 12.02 4.49
CA GLY A 235 -19.46 12.10 5.73
C GLY A 235 -20.48 10.97 5.94
N GLU A 236 -20.37 9.88 5.17
CA GLU A 236 -21.32 8.76 5.25
C GLU A 236 -20.87 7.64 6.21
N ALA A 237 -19.67 7.74 6.81
CA ALA A 237 -19.14 6.74 7.76
C ALA A 237 -19.85 6.77 9.12
N ASP A 238 -19.29 6.05 10.09
CA ASP A 238 -19.81 6.00 11.45
C ASP A 238 -19.67 7.36 12.15
N GLU A 239 -20.79 7.87 12.67
CA GLU A 239 -20.83 9.07 13.49
C GLU A 239 -20.50 8.73 14.95
N ALA A 240 -19.70 9.58 15.57
CA ALA A 240 -19.42 9.52 17.01
C ALA A 240 -19.65 10.90 17.65
N PRO A 241 -20.11 10.97 18.91
CA PRO A 241 -20.22 12.24 19.64
C PRO A 241 -18.88 13.01 19.63
N ASP A 242 -18.96 14.34 19.53
CA ASP A 242 -17.81 15.25 19.53
C ASP A 242 -16.76 14.99 18.43
N THR A 243 -17.13 14.25 17.37
CA THR A 243 -16.25 13.81 16.29
C THR A 243 -16.86 14.18 14.92
N ILE A 244 -16.05 14.59 13.95
CA ILE A 244 -16.48 14.80 12.55
C ILE A 244 -16.59 13.44 11.87
N THR A 245 -17.68 13.14 11.18
CA THR A 245 -17.86 11.87 10.48
C THR A 245 -16.79 11.66 9.39
N GLY A 246 -16.25 10.44 9.31
CA GLY A 246 -15.37 10.02 8.21
C GLY A 246 -16.16 9.76 6.92
N ASP A 247 -15.46 9.29 5.91
CA ASP A 247 -16.02 8.99 4.59
C ASP A 247 -16.18 7.48 4.38
N ILE A 248 -17.16 7.06 3.58
CA ILE A 248 -17.22 5.69 3.08
C ILE A 248 -16.50 5.66 1.74
N VAL A 249 -15.46 4.83 1.62
CA VAL A 249 -14.67 4.68 0.41
C VAL A 249 -14.89 3.28 -0.16
N PHE A 250 -15.54 3.20 -1.31
CA PHE A 250 -15.62 1.95 -2.06
C PHE A 250 -14.38 1.80 -2.93
N VAL A 251 -13.65 0.69 -2.76
CA VAL A 251 -12.51 0.35 -3.60
C VAL A 251 -12.97 -0.70 -4.60
N LEU A 252 -12.89 -0.40 -5.89
CA LEU A 252 -13.24 -1.37 -6.92
C LEU A 252 -12.27 -2.55 -6.90
N GLN A 253 -12.83 -3.76 -6.82
CA GLN A 253 -12.08 -5.00 -6.90
C GLN A 253 -12.56 -5.79 -8.11
N GLN A 254 -11.75 -5.82 -9.15
CA GLN A 254 -12.02 -6.58 -10.36
C GLN A 254 -12.00 -8.07 -10.04
N LYS A 255 -13.06 -8.78 -10.43
CA LYS A 255 -13.12 -10.24 -10.40
C LYS A 255 -12.31 -10.81 -11.57
N GLU A 256 -11.64 -11.93 -11.31
CA GLU A 256 -11.02 -12.72 -12.38
C GLU A 256 -12.11 -13.26 -13.31
N HIS A 257 -11.82 -13.21 -14.62
CA HIS A 257 -12.74 -13.69 -15.65
C HIS A 257 -12.11 -14.92 -16.32
N PRO A 258 -12.90 -15.98 -16.60
CA PRO A 258 -12.36 -17.26 -17.08
C PRO A 258 -11.70 -17.16 -18.46
N LYS A 259 -12.15 -16.25 -19.32
CA LYS A 259 -11.67 -16.14 -20.72
C LYS A 259 -10.86 -14.88 -21.03
N PHE A 260 -10.98 -13.84 -20.20
CA PHE A 260 -10.45 -12.52 -20.52
C PHE A 260 -9.56 -12.04 -19.40
N LYS A 261 -8.40 -11.52 -19.77
CA LYS A 261 -7.47 -10.89 -18.83
C LYS A 261 -7.26 -9.44 -19.24
N ARG A 262 -7.65 -8.51 -18.36
CA ARG A 262 -7.45 -7.08 -18.58
C ARG A 262 -6.04 -6.67 -18.17
N LYS A 263 -5.36 -5.90 -19.01
CA LYS A 263 -4.09 -5.24 -18.70
C LYS A 263 -4.18 -3.78 -19.17
N GLY A 264 -4.40 -2.87 -18.22
CA GLY A 264 -4.67 -1.47 -18.54
C GLY A 264 -5.98 -1.32 -19.33
N ASP A 265 -5.89 -0.74 -20.52
CA ASP A 265 -7.03 -0.57 -21.42
C ASP A 265 -7.14 -1.72 -22.45
N ASP A 266 -6.16 -2.62 -22.46
CA ASP A 266 -6.15 -3.76 -23.38
C ASP A 266 -6.74 -5.02 -22.73
N LEU A 267 -7.33 -5.86 -23.58
CA LEU A 267 -7.88 -7.17 -23.23
C LEU A 267 -7.05 -8.27 -23.85
N PHE A 268 -6.87 -9.37 -23.12
CA PHE A 268 -6.20 -10.57 -23.57
C PHE A 268 -7.20 -11.72 -23.54
N TYR A 269 -7.27 -12.47 -24.63
CA TYR A 269 -8.11 -13.65 -24.80
C TYR A 269 -7.20 -14.80 -25.26
N GLU A 270 -7.30 -15.94 -24.58
CA GLU A 270 -6.56 -17.14 -24.97
C GLU A 270 -7.46 -18.02 -25.82
N HIS A 271 -6.94 -18.43 -26.98
CA HIS A 271 -7.65 -19.29 -27.91
C HIS A 271 -6.76 -20.41 -28.39
N THR A 272 -7.25 -21.63 -28.24
CA THR A 272 -6.55 -22.82 -28.69
C THR A 272 -7.01 -23.19 -30.10
N LEU A 273 -6.04 -23.38 -31.00
CA LEU A 273 -6.25 -23.84 -32.37
C LEU A 273 -5.67 -25.24 -32.52
N SER A 274 -6.30 -26.07 -33.34
CA SER A 274 -5.65 -27.29 -33.84
C SER A 274 -4.52 -26.95 -34.80
N LEU A 275 -3.54 -27.85 -34.95
CA LEU A 275 -2.47 -27.71 -35.95
C LEU A 275 -3.01 -27.48 -37.37
N MET A 276 -4.13 -28.13 -37.73
CA MET A 276 -4.77 -27.94 -39.03
C MET A 276 -5.30 -26.50 -39.18
N GLU A 277 -5.99 -25.99 -38.18
CA GLU A 277 -6.53 -24.61 -38.17
C GLU A 277 -5.42 -23.56 -38.18
N ALA A 278 -4.31 -23.83 -37.50
CA ALA A 278 -3.13 -22.96 -37.50
C ALA A 278 -2.46 -22.87 -38.88
N LEU A 279 -2.47 -23.94 -39.68
CA LEU A 279 -1.83 -24.01 -41.00
C LEU A 279 -2.77 -23.66 -42.17
N CYS A 280 -3.98 -24.20 -42.17
CA CYS A 280 -4.96 -24.08 -43.24
C CYS A 280 -5.90 -22.87 -43.07
N GLY A 281 -5.87 -22.24 -41.90
CA GLY A 281 -6.74 -21.15 -41.51
C GLY A 281 -7.91 -21.60 -40.64
N PHE A 282 -8.49 -20.63 -39.93
CA PHE A 282 -9.52 -20.85 -38.93
C PHE A 282 -10.62 -19.79 -39.02
N GLN A 283 -11.78 -20.18 -38.50
CA GLN A 283 -12.91 -19.29 -38.30
C GLN A 283 -13.61 -19.66 -36.99
N PHE A 284 -13.67 -18.73 -36.03
CA PHE A 284 -14.42 -18.94 -34.80
C PHE A 284 -15.21 -17.69 -34.40
N ILE A 285 -16.24 -17.91 -33.59
CA ILE A 285 -17.08 -16.87 -33.02
C ILE A 285 -16.91 -16.91 -31.52
N PHE A 286 -16.72 -15.75 -30.90
CA PHE A 286 -16.79 -15.64 -29.44
C PHE A 286 -17.64 -14.44 -29.02
N THR A 287 -18.20 -14.53 -27.82
CA THR A 287 -18.99 -13.46 -27.21
C THR A 287 -18.07 -12.50 -26.46
N HIS A 288 -18.14 -11.22 -26.81
CA HIS A 288 -17.43 -10.13 -26.14
C HIS A 288 -18.12 -9.71 -24.83
N LEU A 289 -17.51 -8.80 -24.06
CA LEU A 289 -18.00 -8.31 -22.77
C LEU A 289 -19.30 -7.49 -22.86
N ASP A 290 -19.67 -6.99 -24.04
CA ASP A 290 -20.94 -6.32 -24.31
C ASP A 290 -22.05 -7.27 -24.83
N GLY A 291 -21.73 -8.56 -24.95
CA GLY A 291 -22.65 -9.57 -25.49
C GLY A 291 -22.66 -9.65 -27.02
N ARG A 292 -21.93 -8.79 -27.75
CA ARG A 292 -21.78 -8.94 -29.21
C ARG A 292 -20.97 -10.20 -29.51
N GLN A 293 -21.28 -10.82 -30.64
CA GLN A 293 -20.50 -11.92 -31.18
C GLN A 293 -19.51 -11.38 -32.21
N LEU A 294 -18.23 -11.65 -32.00
CA LEU A 294 -17.17 -11.28 -32.93
C LEU A 294 -16.73 -12.53 -33.70
N LEU A 295 -16.75 -12.41 -35.02
CA LEU A 295 -16.30 -13.43 -35.95
C LEU A 295 -14.86 -13.15 -36.35
N ILE A 296 -13.95 -14.03 -35.95
CA ILE A 296 -12.53 -13.92 -36.30
C ILE A 296 -12.22 -14.94 -37.38
N LYS A 297 -11.55 -14.47 -38.43
CA LYS A 297 -11.11 -15.28 -39.56
C LYS A 297 -9.65 -15.02 -39.85
N SER A 298 -8.89 -16.07 -40.15
CA SER A 298 -7.56 -15.93 -40.72
C SER A 298 -7.65 -15.53 -42.20
N HIS A 299 -6.61 -14.87 -42.71
CA HIS A 299 -6.49 -14.68 -44.14
C HIS A 299 -6.10 -16.00 -44.81
N PRO A 300 -6.55 -16.28 -46.05
CA PRO A 300 -6.11 -17.48 -46.77
C PRO A 300 -4.59 -17.52 -46.92
N GLY A 301 -3.97 -18.64 -46.52
CA GLY A 301 -2.51 -18.83 -46.55
C GLY A 301 -1.74 -18.23 -45.37
N GLU A 302 -2.44 -17.64 -44.39
CA GLU A 302 -1.82 -17.10 -43.18
C GLU A 302 -1.62 -18.20 -42.13
N VAL A 303 -0.35 -18.49 -41.82
CA VAL A 303 0.01 -19.47 -40.78
C VAL A 303 0.10 -18.79 -39.42
N VAL A 304 -0.49 -19.41 -38.40
CA VAL A 304 -0.36 -19.00 -37.00
C VAL A 304 0.63 -19.90 -36.28
N LYS A 305 1.62 -19.28 -35.65
CA LYS A 305 2.63 -19.99 -34.85
C LYS A 305 2.11 -20.23 -33.42
N PRO A 306 2.60 -21.27 -32.74
CA PRO A 306 2.42 -21.40 -31.29
C PRO A 306 2.87 -20.13 -30.57
N ASP A 307 2.11 -19.72 -29.55
CA ASP A 307 2.35 -18.53 -28.73
C ASP A 307 2.36 -17.19 -29.48
N GLN A 308 1.75 -17.15 -30.66
CA GLN A 308 1.61 -15.92 -31.41
C GLN A 308 0.45 -15.07 -30.87
N PHE A 309 0.67 -13.76 -30.80
CA PHE A 309 -0.37 -12.79 -30.48
C PHE A 309 -0.85 -12.09 -31.74
N LYS A 310 -2.17 -11.95 -31.91
CA LYS A 310 -2.78 -11.03 -32.89
C LYS A 310 -3.66 -10.01 -32.20
N ALA A 311 -3.76 -8.82 -32.75
CA ALA A 311 -4.52 -7.73 -32.17
C ALA A 311 -5.72 -7.34 -33.04
N ILE A 312 -6.85 -7.08 -32.38
CA ILE A 312 -8.03 -6.45 -32.96
C ILE A 312 -8.13 -5.05 -32.35
N ASN A 313 -8.06 -4.04 -33.22
CA ASN A 313 -8.16 -2.64 -32.79
C ASN A 313 -9.59 -2.34 -32.33
N ASP A 314 -9.72 -1.41 -31.37
CA ASP A 314 -10.99 -0.89 -30.86
C ASP A 314 -11.93 -1.92 -30.19
N GLU A 315 -11.44 -3.12 -29.89
CA GLU A 315 -12.20 -4.17 -29.17
C GLU A 315 -11.61 -4.47 -27.77
N GLY A 316 -10.73 -3.61 -27.25
CA GLY A 316 -10.26 -3.65 -25.85
C GLY A 316 -11.22 -2.96 -24.88
N MET A 317 -10.76 -2.65 -23.66
CA MET A 317 -11.57 -1.94 -22.66
C MET A 317 -11.80 -0.48 -23.06
N PRO A 318 -12.96 0.12 -22.72
CA PRO A 318 -13.16 1.56 -22.85
C PRO A 318 -12.22 2.32 -21.92
N MET A 319 -11.74 3.47 -22.37
CA MET A 319 -10.91 4.36 -21.55
C MET A 319 -11.79 5.14 -20.56
N TYR A 320 -11.36 5.22 -19.30
CA TYR A 320 -12.05 6.00 -18.28
C TYR A 320 -12.17 7.47 -18.72
N GLN A 321 -13.34 8.09 -18.47
CA GLN A 321 -13.74 9.43 -18.96
C GLN A 321 -13.90 9.58 -20.48
N ARG A 322 -13.36 8.67 -21.29
CA ARG A 322 -13.43 8.68 -22.76
C ARG A 322 -13.99 7.35 -23.28
N PRO A 323 -15.27 7.06 -23.02
CA PRO A 323 -15.86 5.74 -23.30
C PRO A 323 -15.94 5.39 -24.80
N PHE A 324 -15.80 6.38 -25.69
CA PHE A 324 -15.75 6.17 -27.14
C PHE A 324 -14.40 5.64 -27.63
N MET A 325 -13.33 5.85 -26.86
CA MET A 325 -12.00 5.32 -27.16
C MET A 325 -11.84 3.99 -26.43
N LYS A 326 -11.48 2.95 -27.18
CA LYS A 326 -11.25 1.60 -26.65
C LYS A 326 -9.80 1.20 -26.88
N GLY A 327 -9.27 0.36 -25.99
CA GLY A 327 -7.98 -0.29 -26.20
C GLY A 327 -8.06 -1.38 -27.26
N LYS A 328 -7.06 -2.26 -27.28
CA LYS A 328 -6.98 -3.38 -28.21
C LYS A 328 -7.35 -4.70 -27.54
N LEU A 329 -7.87 -5.63 -28.33
CA LEU A 329 -8.02 -7.02 -27.93
C LEU A 329 -6.87 -7.83 -28.52
N TYR A 330 -6.04 -8.39 -27.66
CA TYR A 330 -4.99 -9.34 -28.00
C TYR A 330 -5.50 -10.76 -27.86
N ILE A 331 -5.27 -11.57 -28.89
CA ILE A 331 -5.61 -12.97 -28.91
C ILE A 331 -4.30 -13.74 -28.93
N HIS A 332 -4.08 -14.50 -27.86
CA HIS A 332 -2.97 -15.42 -27.73
C HIS A 332 -3.41 -16.77 -28.30
N PHE A 333 -2.70 -17.22 -29.32
CA PHE A 333 -2.97 -18.49 -29.99
C PHE A 333 -2.05 -19.58 -29.45
N THR A 334 -2.67 -20.58 -28.84
CA THR A 334 -2.01 -21.82 -28.44
C THR A 334 -2.33 -22.88 -29.48
N VAL A 335 -1.34 -23.65 -29.92
CA VAL A 335 -1.55 -24.68 -30.96
C VAL A 335 -1.48 -26.06 -30.33
N GLU A 336 -2.59 -26.81 -30.41
CA GLU A 336 -2.65 -28.21 -30.01
C GLU A 336 -2.17 -29.11 -31.16
N PHE A 337 -1.15 -29.91 -30.85
CA PHE A 337 -0.61 -30.93 -31.75
C PHE A 337 -1.34 -32.26 -31.51
N PRO A 338 -1.54 -33.07 -32.57
CA PRO A 338 -2.09 -34.41 -32.41
C PRO A 338 -1.11 -35.33 -31.66
N ASP A 339 -1.63 -36.20 -30.79
CA ASP A 339 -0.82 -37.13 -29.98
C ASP A 339 0.04 -38.10 -30.82
N SER A 340 -0.46 -38.49 -31.99
CA SER A 340 0.26 -39.37 -32.92
C SER A 340 -0.21 -39.18 -34.35
N LEU A 341 0.68 -39.47 -35.30
CA LEU A 341 0.41 -39.42 -36.74
C LEU A 341 0.69 -40.78 -37.39
N LYS A 342 -0.20 -41.20 -38.29
CA LYS A 342 0.01 -42.42 -39.08
C LYS A 342 1.09 -42.19 -40.15
N PRO A 343 1.85 -43.22 -40.57
CA PRO A 343 2.92 -43.08 -41.57
C PRO A 343 2.46 -42.48 -42.90
N GLU A 344 1.22 -42.76 -43.32
CA GLU A 344 0.61 -42.19 -44.52
C GLU A 344 0.38 -40.67 -44.41
N GLN A 345 0.00 -40.19 -43.22
CA GLN A 345 -0.21 -38.78 -42.93
C GLN A 345 1.13 -38.03 -42.91
N CYS A 346 2.19 -38.66 -42.39
CA CYS A 346 3.54 -38.10 -42.42
C CYS A 346 4.01 -37.87 -43.86
N LYS A 347 3.83 -38.85 -44.76
CA LYS A 347 4.16 -38.70 -46.19
C LYS A 347 3.39 -37.56 -46.86
N ALA A 348 2.10 -37.39 -46.52
CA ALA A 348 1.30 -36.29 -47.03
C ALA A 348 1.81 -34.92 -46.54
N LEU A 349 2.24 -34.82 -45.28
CA LEU A 349 2.81 -33.61 -44.71
C LEU A 349 4.18 -33.26 -45.32
N GLU A 350 5.03 -34.26 -45.57
CA GLU A 350 6.32 -34.08 -46.24
C GLU A 350 6.21 -33.54 -47.66
N ALA A 351 5.10 -33.83 -48.35
CA ALA A 351 4.86 -33.30 -49.69
C ALA A 351 4.47 -31.81 -49.69
N VAL A 352 3.95 -31.28 -48.58
CA VAL A 352 3.38 -29.93 -48.47
C VAL A 352 4.29 -28.98 -47.69
N LEU A 353 4.93 -29.48 -46.63
CA LEU A 353 5.80 -28.68 -45.77
C LEU A 353 7.24 -28.67 -46.31
N PRO A 354 7.94 -27.52 -46.26
CA PRO A 354 9.32 -27.46 -46.70
C PRO A 354 10.18 -28.36 -45.83
N ARG A 355 10.84 -29.35 -46.44
CA ARG A 355 11.89 -30.12 -45.77
C ARG A 355 13.05 -29.16 -45.47
N SER A 356 13.46 -29.13 -44.20
CA SER A 356 14.76 -28.57 -43.80
C SER A 356 15.84 -29.20 -44.68
N SER A 357 16.61 -28.38 -45.38
CA SER A 357 17.60 -28.80 -46.39
C SER A 357 18.88 -29.37 -45.80
N ALA A 358 18.88 -29.79 -44.53
CA ALA A 358 20.01 -30.45 -43.88
C ALA A 358 19.76 -31.96 -43.85
N GLN A 359 19.81 -32.60 -45.02
CA GLN A 359 20.03 -34.04 -45.04
C GLN A 359 21.54 -34.24 -44.89
N LEU A 360 21.94 -34.76 -43.73
CA LEU A 360 23.28 -35.26 -43.51
C LEU A 360 23.55 -36.34 -44.56
N THR A 361 24.73 -36.28 -45.17
CA THR A 361 25.17 -37.29 -46.15
C THR A 361 25.42 -38.62 -45.43
N ASP A 362 25.31 -39.74 -46.15
CA ASP A 362 25.55 -41.08 -45.57
C ASP A 362 26.95 -41.19 -44.90
N MET A 363 27.95 -40.46 -45.42
CA MET A 363 29.28 -40.37 -44.80
C MET A 363 29.29 -39.63 -43.46
N GLU A 364 28.44 -38.61 -43.28
CA GLU A 364 28.31 -37.88 -42.01
C GLU A 364 27.50 -38.68 -40.98
N LEU A 365 26.57 -39.53 -41.44
CA LEU A 365 25.78 -40.42 -40.57
C LEU A 365 26.60 -41.61 -40.05
N ASP A 366 27.53 -42.15 -40.85
CA ASP A 366 28.43 -43.24 -40.43
C ASP A 366 29.41 -42.82 -39.31
N GLU A 367 29.71 -41.51 -39.20
CA GLU A 367 30.55 -40.95 -38.12
C GLU A 367 29.74 -40.56 -36.86
N CYS A 368 28.40 -40.68 -36.89
CA CYS A 368 27.52 -40.32 -35.77
C CYS A 368 27.03 -41.55 -34.99
N GLU A 369 27.11 -41.50 -33.65
CA GLU A 369 26.47 -42.49 -32.79
C GLU A 369 24.94 -42.28 -32.79
N GLU A 370 24.18 -43.31 -33.14
CA GLU A 370 22.72 -43.29 -33.07
C GLU A 370 22.28 -43.20 -31.61
N THR A 371 21.50 -42.16 -31.29
CA THR A 371 20.96 -41.94 -29.94
C THR A 371 19.44 -42.00 -29.96
N THR A 372 18.87 -42.65 -28.94
CA THR A 372 17.42 -42.74 -28.79
C THR A 372 16.92 -41.61 -27.89
N LEU A 373 16.04 -40.76 -28.43
CA LEU A 373 15.33 -39.76 -27.64
C LEU A 373 14.21 -40.43 -26.83
N HIS A 374 14.03 -39.98 -25.60
CA HIS A 374 12.93 -40.37 -24.73
C HIS A 374 12.16 -39.13 -24.28
N ASP A 375 10.86 -39.27 -24.08
CA ASP A 375 10.04 -38.20 -23.52
C ASP A 375 10.43 -37.95 -22.06
N VAL A 376 10.81 -36.72 -21.76
CA VAL A 376 11.25 -36.31 -20.42
C VAL A 376 10.34 -35.23 -19.89
N ASN A 377 9.74 -35.47 -18.73
CA ASN A 377 9.18 -34.39 -17.92
C ASN A 377 10.32 -33.68 -17.17
N ILE A 378 10.73 -32.53 -17.69
CA ILE A 378 11.88 -31.77 -17.18
C ILE A 378 11.70 -31.37 -15.71
N GLU A 379 10.47 -31.05 -15.26
CA GLU A 379 10.24 -30.71 -13.86
C GLU A 379 10.49 -31.90 -12.92
N GLU A 380 10.05 -33.09 -13.34
CA GLU A 380 10.23 -34.32 -12.56
C GLU A 380 11.68 -34.77 -12.54
N GLU A 381 12.39 -34.62 -13.68
CA GLU A 381 13.81 -34.92 -13.76
C GLU A 381 14.66 -33.95 -12.93
N MET A 382 14.31 -32.66 -12.92
CA MET A 382 14.98 -31.66 -12.08
C MET A 382 14.74 -31.93 -10.59
N ARG A 383 13.54 -32.34 -10.19
CA ARG A 383 13.27 -32.78 -8.80
C ARG A 383 14.07 -34.02 -8.44
N ARG A 384 14.16 -35.01 -9.34
CA ARG A 384 14.93 -36.23 -9.12
C ARG A 384 16.42 -35.94 -8.95
N LYS A 385 16.98 -35.06 -9.79
CA LYS A 385 18.38 -34.60 -9.67
C LYS A 385 18.62 -33.85 -8.37
N GLN A 386 17.72 -32.96 -7.97
CA GLN A 386 17.85 -32.22 -6.71
C GLN A 386 17.77 -33.15 -5.48
N ALA A 387 16.95 -34.20 -5.53
CA ALA A 387 16.87 -35.22 -4.49
C ALA A 387 18.14 -36.09 -4.42
N GLN A 388 18.70 -36.50 -5.57
CA GLN A 388 19.98 -37.24 -5.61
C GLN A 388 21.15 -36.40 -5.10
N GLN A 389 21.22 -35.13 -5.49
CA GLN A 389 22.25 -34.21 -5.03
C GLN A 389 22.15 -33.93 -3.52
N SER A 390 20.93 -33.98 -2.95
CA SER A 390 20.75 -33.93 -1.51
C SER A 390 21.16 -35.23 -0.81
N GLN A 391 21.01 -36.39 -1.44
CA GLN A 391 21.45 -37.68 -0.91
C GLN A 391 22.97 -37.83 -0.90
N GLU A 392 23.64 -37.45 -1.99
CA GLU A 392 25.11 -37.49 -2.10
C GLU A 392 25.79 -36.57 -1.07
N ALA A 393 25.15 -35.46 -0.68
CA ALA A 393 25.63 -34.57 0.38
C ALA A 393 25.51 -35.17 1.79
N TYR A 394 24.70 -36.20 2.00
CA TYR A 394 24.60 -36.92 3.28
C TYR A 394 25.50 -38.17 3.32
N ASP A 395 25.85 -38.76 2.18
CA ASP A 395 26.76 -39.91 2.10
C ASP A 395 28.25 -39.51 2.21
N GLU A 396 28.64 -38.29 1.80
CA GLU A 396 30.04 -37.80 2.00
C GLU A 396 30.40 -37.54 3.48
N ASP A 397 29.42 -37.41 4.38
CA ASP A 397 29.65 -37.19 5.81
C ASP A 397 29.84 -38.51 6.61
N GLU A 398 29.55 -39.69 6.03
CA GLU A 398 29.72 -41.00 6.72
C GLU A 398 31.11 -41.64 6.54
N ASP A 399 31.92 -41.20 5.56
CA ASP A 399 33.21 -41.83 5.24
C ASP A 399 34.45 -41.21 5.93
N MET A 400 34.27 -40.18 6.79
CA MET A 400 35.39 -39.42 7.37
C MET A 400 35.72 -39.67 8.86
N HIS A 401 35.30 -40.77 9.48
CA HIS A 401 35.72 -41.09 10.86
C HIS A 401 36.15 -42.55 11.11
N GLY A 402 37.25 -42.94 10.48
CA GLY A 402 38.07 -44.07 10.89
C GLY A 402 39.01 -43.76 12.07
N GLY A 403 38.56 -44.04 13.29
CA GLY A 403 39.39 -44.66 14.35
C GLY A 403 40.17 -43.77 15.32
N ALA A 404 39.73 -43.73 16.59
CA ALA A 404 40.61 -43.94 17.74
C ALA A 404 39.81 -44.34 19.01
N GLN A 405 40.31 -45.37 19.66
CA GLN A 405 39.73 -46.12 20.77
C GLN A 405 39.82 -45.42 22.15
N ARG A 406 38.72 -45.54 22.91
CA ARG A 406 38.62 -46.04 24.31
C ARG A 406 38.98 -45.15 25.54
N VAL A 407 37.93 -44.96 26.37
CA VAL A 407 37.78 -45.00 27.87
C VAL A 407 38.80 -44.23 28.75
N GLN A 408 38.45 -43.58 29.87
CA GLN A 408 37.72 -44.14 31.01
C GLN A 408 37.47 -43.10 32.14
N CYS A 409 36.51 -43.47 33.00
CA CYS A 409 36.38 -43.22 34.44
C CYS A 409 35.47 -42.08 34.95
N ALA A 410 34.56 -42.53 35.81
CA ALA A 410 33.67 -41.77 36.70
C ALA A 410 34.29 -41.64 38.11
N GLN A 411 33.54 -40.96 39.00
CA GLN A 411 33.72 -40.64 40.43
C GLN A 411 34.24 -39.21 40.66
N GLN A 412 33.65 -38.37 41.52
CA GLN A 412 32.72 -38.58 42.65
C GLN A 412 31.85 -37.33 42.82
#